data_AF-A0A1S3WPK1-F1
#
_entry.id   AF-A0A1S3WPK1-F1
#
_cell.length_a   1.000
_cell.length_b   1.000
_cell.length_c   1.000
_cell.angle_alpha   90.00
_cell.angle_beta   90.00
_cell.angle_gamma   90.00
#
_symmetry.space_group_name_H-M   'P 1'
#
loop_
_entity.id
_entity.type
_entity.pdbx_description
1 polymer ?
#
loop_
_entity_poly.entity_id
_entity_poly.type
_entity_poly.pdbx_seq_one_letter_code
_entity_poly.pdbx_strand_id
1 'polypeptide(L)'
;MAEGGGFRHRPDAETQKSELGPLMRTTLQRGAQWYLIDSRWFKQWKKYVGFDSWDMYSVGEHSLFPGPIDNSGLFADPESQTLKEHLIDELDYVLVPAEAWNKLLNWYGCVEGQQPIVRKVVEHGLFVKHCKVEVYLLELKLCENSDPTNVLSCHFSKADTIATIEKEMRKLFNIPAERKTRLWNKYMSNTYEQLSKLDNTVQDAGLYQGQVLVIEPQNEDGTWPRQTLQSKSGTAPSRNFITSPNSSASPYSSVSASPTANAGSTNTCGMHSSGVSRGGSGFSYHCQESSPSNVHPGLCGLGNLGNTCFMNSALQCLSNTAPLTDYFLRDEYEAEINRDNPLGMKGEIAEAYAELVKQMWSGRDTHVAPRMFKIYLLS
;
A
#
# COMPACT_ATOMS: atom_id res chain seq x y z
N MET A 1 -19.33 15.59 57.56
CA MET A 1 -18.17 14.68 57.55
C MET A 1 -18.47 13.54 56.59
N ALA A 2 -17.84 13.59 55.41
CA ALA A 2 -17.59 12.46 54.53
C ALA A 2 -16.54 12.94 53.51
N GLU A 3 -15.31 13.13 53.99
CA GLU A 3 -14.13 13.19 53.14
C GLU A 3 -13.75 11.77 52.70
N GLY A 4 -13.14 11.63 51.52
CA GLY A 4 -12.38 10.41 51.21
C GLY A 4 -12.40 9.91 49.77
N GLY A 5 -12.44 10.78 48.76
CA GLY A 5 -12.00 10.43 47.40
C GLY A 5 -10.59 10.97 47.20
N GLY A 6 -9.57 10.11 47.23
CA GLY A 6 -8.16 10.50 47.25
C GLY A 6 -7.82 11.54 46.17
N PHE A 7 -7.41 12.74 46.59
CA PHE A 7 -6.86 13.76 45.71
C PHE A 7 -5.60 13.18 45.06
N ARG A 8 -5.69 12.77 43.79
CA ARG A 8 -4.51 12.56 42.97
C ARG A 8 -3.80 13.92 42.89
N HIS A 9 -2.61 14.01 43.48
CA HIS A 9 -1.87 15.27 43.56
C HIS A 9 -1.45 15.71 42.15
N ARG A 10 -2.20 16.63 41.54
CA ARG A 10 -1.83 17.29 40.29
C ARG A 10 -0.86 18.42 40.59
N PRO A 11 0.36 18.42 40.02
CA PRO A 11 1.32 19.50 40.23
C PRO A 11 0.89 20.76 39.47
N ASP A 12 1.55 21.89 39.75
CA ASP A 12 1.31 23.16 39.07
C ASP A 12 1.63 23.09 37.55
N ALA A 13 1.15 24.09 36.82
CA ALA A 13 1.30 24.17 35.36
C ALA A 13 2.77 24.12 34.89
N GLU A 14 3.67 24.78 35.63
CA GLU A 14 5.09 24.85 35.29
C GLU A 14 5.77 23.49 35.44
N THR A 15 5.48 22.78 36.55
CA THR A 15 5.96 21.43 36.82
C THR A 15 5.43 20.45 35.77
N GLN A 16 4.14 20.53 35.43
CA GLN A 16 3.58 19.69 34.38
C GLN A 16 4.27 19.89 33.03
N LYS A 17 4.51 21.15 32.64
CA LYS A 17 5.22 21.51 31.41
C LYS A 17 6.65 20.98 31.43
N SER A 18 7.36 21.17 32.55
CA SER A 18 8.74 20.72 32.73
C SER A 18 8.87 19.18 32.67
N GLU A 19 7.93 18.46 33.27
CA GLU A 19 7.92 17.00 33.26
C GLU A 19 7.53 16.41 31.88
N LEU A 20 6.56 16.99 31.17
CA LEU A 20 6.13 16.47 29.86
C LEU A 20 7.02 16.93 28.70
N GLY A 21 7.63 18.11 28.78
CA GLY A 21 8.43 18.68 27.70
C GLY A 21 9.51 17.74 27.15
N PRO A 22 10.35 17.11 28.00
CA PRO A 22 11.34 16.12 27.58
C PRO A 22 10.69 14.86 26.99
N LEU A 23 9.57 14.39 27.57
CA LEU A 23 8.89 13.18 27.13
C LEU A 23 8.30 13.32 25.73
N MET A 24 7.84 14.51 25.32
CA MET A 24 7.36 14.76 23.96
C MET A 24 8.47 14.65 22.90
N ARG A 25 9.75 14.64 23.29
CA ARG A 25 10.89 14.43 22.40
C ARG A 25 11.41 12.98 22.41
N THR A 26 10.69 12.06 23.06
CA THR A 26 11.07 10.65 23.12
C THR A 26 11.12 10.06 21.71
N THR A 27 12.24 9.46 21.35
CA THR A 27 12.40 8.81 20.04
C THR A 27 11.57 7.52 19.96
N LEU A 28 10.99 7.25 18.80
CA LEU A 28 10.25 6.02 18.55
C LEU A 28 11.20 4.81 18.53
N GLN A 29 10.93 3.82 19.37
CA GLN A 29 11.68 2.56 19.42
C GLN A 29 10.74 1.40 19.12
N ARG A 30 11.17 0.46 18.28
CA ARG A 30 10.39 -0.73 17.89
C ARG A 30 9.84 -1.45 19.13
N GLY A 31 8.54 -1.75 19.10
CA GLY A 31 7.83 -2.43 20.17
C GLY A 31 7.39 -1.54 21.33
N ALA A 32 7.85 -0.29 21.41
CA ALA A 32 7.40 0.66 22.44
C ALA A 32 5.92 0.96 22.29
N GLN A 33 5.26 1.21 23.42
CA GLN A 33 3.84 1.58 23.48
C GLN A 33 3.67 3.10 23.53
N TRP A 34 2.75 3.57 22.70
CA TRP A 34 2.34 4.97 22.60
C TRP A 34 0.82 5.06 22.69
N TYR A 35 0.33 6.20 23.17
CA TYR A 35 -1.08 6.42 23.46
C TYR A 35 -1.61 7.57 22.63
N LEU A 36 -2.83 7.42 22.12
CA LEU A 36 -3.53 8.49 21.42
C LEU A 36 -4.31 9.34 22.42
N ILE A 37 -4.20 10.65 22.26
CA ILE A 37 -5.01 11.65 22.96
C ILE A 37 -5.69 12.53 21.92
N ASP A 38 -7.00 12.78 22.09
CA ASP A 38 -7.73 13.72 21.24
C ASP A 38 -7.03 15.09 21.24
N SER A 39 -6.75 15.60 20.04
CA SER A 39 -5.99 16.84 19.87
C SER A 39 -6.71 18.04 20.49
N ARG A 40 -8.04 18.03 20.61
CA ARG A 40 -8.83 19.09 21.26
C ARG A 40 -8.49 19.18 22.73
N TRP A 41 -8.51 18.05 23.42
CA TRP A 41 -8.13 17.96 24.83
C TRP A 41 -6.67 18.37 25.01
N PHE A 42 -5.77 17.84 24.16
CA PHE A 42 -4.34 18.13 24.29
C PHE A 42 -4.01 19.60 23.99
N LYS A 43 -4.62 20.21 22.98
CA LYS A 43 -4.48 21.66 22.69
C LYS A 43 -4.99 22.50 23.85
N GLN A 44 -6.08 22.10 24.50
CA GLN A 44 -6.60 22.78 25.69
C GLN A 44 -5.62 22.67 26.86
N TRP A 45 -5.06 21.48 27.10
CA TRP A 45 -4.01 21.26 28.10
C TRP A 45 -2.77 22.12 27.82
N LYS A 46 -2.30 22.18 26.56
CA LYS A 46 -1.16 23.02 26.18
C LYS A 46 -1.38 24.49 26.49
N LYS A 47 -2.59 25.03 26.25
CA LYS A 47 -2.96 26.40 26.63
C LYS A 47 -2.95 26.58 28.15
N TYR A 48 -3.57 25.64 28.88
CA TYR A 48 -3.63 25.66 30.33
C TYR A 48 -2.24 25.72 30.99
N VAL A 49 -1.28 24.94 30.49
CA VAL A 49 0.08 24.90 31.05
C VAL A 49 1.07 25.87 30.40
N GLY A 50 0.63 26.64 29.40
CA GLY A 50 1.53 27.50 28.60
C GLY A 50 2.64 26.71 27.91
N PHE A 51 2.32 25.52 27.38
CA PHE A 51 3.30 24.61 26.79
C PHE A 51 4.02 25.25 25.60
N ASP A 52 3.24 25.83 24.69
CA ASP A 52 3.74 26.62 23.57
C ASP A 52 3.95 28.08 24.04
N SER A 53 5.14 28.62 23.83
CA SER A 53 5.68 29.83 24.49
C SER A 53 5.02 31.17 24.15
N TRP A 54 3.88 31.18 23.45
CA TRP A 54 3.25 32.40 22.90
C TRP A 54 2.06 32.92 23.71
N ASP A 55 1.55 32.15 24.68
CA ASP A 55 0.36 32.53 25.46
C ASP A 55 0.63 32.40 26.97
N MET A 56 1.46 33.30 27.51
CA MET A 56 1.88 33.28 28.93
C MET A 56 0.87 33.95 29.89
N TYR A 57 -0.10 34.70 29.36
CA TYR A 57 -0.99 35.52 30.19
C TYR A 57 -2.16 34.75 30.79
N SER A 58 -2.57 33.63 30.18
CA SER A 58 -3.69 32.80 30.64
C SER A 58 -3.27 31.46 31.25
N VAL A 59 -1.98 31.27 31.52
CA VAL A 59 -1.45 30.03 32.11
C VAL A 59 -2.04 29.81 33.51
N GLY A 60 -2.55 28.60 33.74
CA GLY A 60 -3.12 28.19 35.02
C GLY A 60 -4.54 28.72 35.28
N GLU A 61 -5.15 29.49 34.37
CA GLU A 61 -6.52 29.94 34.51
C GLU A 61 -7.51 28.76 34.60
N HIS A 62 -8.46 28.84 35.54
CA HIS A 62 -9.47 27.80 35.72
C HIS A 62 -10.38 27.64 34.49
N SER A 63 -10.60 28.72 33.74
CA SER A 63 -11.35 28.75 32.47
C SER A 63 -10.75 27.84 31.40
N LEU A 64 -9.44 27.61 31.45
CA LEU A 64 -8.70 26.80 30.49
C LEU A 64 -8.47 25.36 30.97
N PHE A 65 -8.94 25.01 32.16
CA PHE A 65 -8.77 23.67 32.71
C PHE A 65 -9.36 22.61 31.75
N PRO A 66 -8.55 21.65 31.24
CA PRO A 66 -9.00 20.73 30.20
C PRO A 66 -9.96 19.64 30.70
N GLY A 67 -10.10 19.45 32.02
CA GLY A 67 -10.90 18.35 32.57
C GLY A 67 -10.25 16.97 32.39
N PRO A 68 -10.99 15.88 32.66
CA PRO A 68 -10.53 14.51 32.40
C PRO A 68 -10.20 14.30 30.93
N ILE A 69 -9.23 13.42 30.64
CA ILE A 69 -8.89 13.04 29.27
C ILE A 69 -10.15 12.46 28.60
N ASP A 70 -10.56 13.09 27.50
CA ASP A 70 -11.72 12.67 26.72
C ASP A 70 -11.30 12.35 25.28
N ASN A 71 -11.34 11.05 24.95
CA ASN A 71 -11.06 10.52 23.62
C ASN A 71 -12.34 10.17 22.84
N SER A 72 -13.53 10.56 23.32
CA SER A 72 -14.81 10.25 22.66
C SER A 72 -14.86 10.72 21.21
N GLY A 73 -14.20 11.84 20.89
CA GLY A 73 -14.08 12.37 19.54
C GLY A 73 -13.38 11.44 18.56
N LEU A 74 -12.56 10.50 19.04
CA LEU A 74 -11.80 9.54 18.24
C LEU A 74 -12.56 8.24 17.98
N PHE A 75 -13.65 7.95 18.69
CA PHE A 75 -14.41 6.70 18.54
C PHE A 75 -15.54 6.83 17.52
N ALA A 76 -15.66 5.85 16.64
CA ALA A 76 -16.78 5.71 15.70
C ALA A 76 -18.04 5.24 16.40
N ASP A 77 -17.87 4.37 17.40
CA ASP A 77 -18.93 3.82 18.24
C ASP A 77 -18.56 3.99 19.72
N PRO A 78 -19.37 4.71 20.52
CA PRO A 78 -19.14 4.92 21.95
C PRO A 78 -19.15 3.64 22.78
N GLU A 79 -19.89 2.61 22.37
CA GLU A 79 -20.04 1.37 23.15
C GLU A 79 -18.82 0.46 22.98
N SER A 80 -18.48 0.14 21.72
CA SER A 80 -17.30 -0.68 21.42
C SER A 80 -15.97 0.06 21.54
N GLN A 81 -16.00 1.40 21.57
CA GLN A 81 -14.83 2.28 21.52
C GLN A 81 -13.93 1.97 20.31
N THR A 82 -14.56 1.59 19.20
CA THR A 82 -13.89 1.36 17.93
C THR A 82 -13.36 2.70 17.41
N LEU A 83 -12.07 2.76 17.08
CA LEU A 83 -11.44 3.98 16.58
C LEU A 83 -12.02 4.34 15.20
N LYS A 84 -12.33 5.62 14.96
CA LYS A 84 -12.69 6.13 13.63
C LYS A 84 -11.59 5.80 12.64
N GLU A 85 -11.95 5.54 11.41
CA GLU A 85 -10.99 5.40 10.31
C GLU A 85 -10.45 6.77 9.87
N HIS A 86 -9.28 6.75 9.23
CA HIS A 86 -8.68 7.93 8.59
C HIS A 86 -8.36 9.11 9.53
N LEU A 87 -8.16 8.88 10.82
CA LEU A 87 -7.66 9.93 11.72
C LEU A 87 -6.22 10.30 11.36
N ILE A 88 -5.94 11.59 11.40
CA ILE A 88 -4.67 12.18 11.00
C ILE A 88 -3.89 12.61 12.25
N ASP A 89 -2.64 12.14 12.34
CA ASP A 89 -1.69 12.52 13.39
C ASP A 89 -1.46 14.03 13.42
N GLU A 90 -1.31 14.61 14.61
CA GLU A 90 -1.23 16.05 14.92
C GLU A 90 -2.46 16.91 14.54
N LEU A 91 -3.40 16.37 13.75
CA LEU A 91 -4.65 17.04 13.42
C LEU A 91 -5.79 16.62 14.36
N ASP A 92 -6.07 15.32 14.39
CA ASP A 92 -7.19 14.72 15.13
C ASP A 92 -6.76 14.21 16.50
N TYR A 93 -5.59 13.56 16.56
CA TYR A 93 -4.98 13.06 17.80
C TYR A 93 -3.51 13.47 17.88
N VAL A 94 -2.94 13.31 19.08
CA VAL A 94 -1.50 13.41 19.34
C VAL A 94 -1.03 12.10 19.96
N LEU A 95 0.18 11.68 19.58
CA LEU A 95 0.83 10.50 20.14
C LEU A 95 1.72 10.89 21.32
N VAL A 96 1.52 10.23 22.45
CA VAL A 96 2.36 10.42 23.65
C VAL A 96 3.00 9.10 24.09
N PRO A 97 4.25 9.09 24.58
CA PRO A 97 4.85 7.89 25.13
C PRO A 97 4.13 7.47 26.41
N ALA A 98 4.27 6.19 26.78
CA ALA A 98 3.61 5.61 27.95
C ALA A 98 3.81 6.41 29.24
N GLU A 99 5.01 6.95 29.48
CA GLU A 99 5.29 7.74 30.67
C GLU A 99 4.47 9.05 30.71
N ALA A 100 4.37 9.75 29.58
CA ALA A 100 3.58 10.97 29.48
C ALA A 100 2.08 10.69 29.64
N TRP A 101 1.58 9.60 29.03
CA TRP A 101 0.21 9.15 29.23
C TRP A 101 -0.09 8.90 30.71
N ASN A 102 0.77 8.16 31.41
CA ASN A 102 0.57 7.84 32.83
C ASN A 102 0.54 9.10 33.70
N LYS A 103 1.41 10.08 33.42
CA LYS A 103 1.40 11.38 34.11
C LYS A 103 0.08 12.12 33.89
N LEU A 104 -0.35 12.28 32.64
CA LEU A 104 -1.60 12.96 32.30
C LEU A 104 -2.81 12.27 32.93
N LEU A 105 -2.88 10.94 32.84
CA LEU A 105 -3.94 10.14 33.44
C LEU A 105 -3.97 10.26 34.97
N ASN A 106 -2.81 10.36 35.63
CA ASN A 106 -2.74 10.59 37.06
C ASN A 106 -3.22 12.00 37.44
N TRP A 107 -2.89 13.01 36.65
CA TRP A 107 -3.22 14.41 36.95
C TRP A 107 -4.66 14.80 36.63
N TYR A 108 -5.23 14.23 35.57
CA TYR A 108 -6.53 14.63 35.03
C TYR A 108 -7.58 13.52 35.10
N GLY A 109 -7.16 12.25 35.22
CA GLY A 109 -8.07 11.13 35.04
C GLY A 109 -8.49 10.98 33.57
N CYS A 110 -9.48 10.13 33.34
CA CYS A 110 -10.12 9.94 32.03
C CYS A 110 -11.63 9.90 32.22
N VAL A 111 -12.39 10.18 31.17
CA VAL A 111 -13.84 10.03 31.17
C VAL A 111 -14.21 8.59 31.54
N GLU A 112 -15.17 8.44 32.43
CA GLU A 112 -15.58 7.14 32.97
C GLU A 112 -15.98 6.17 31.84
N GLY A 113 -15.50 4.92 31.95
CA GLY A 113 -15.74 3.88 30.95
C GLY A 113 -14.79 3.88 29.76
N GLN A 114 -14.08 4.97 29.46
CA GLN A 114 -13.12 5.00 28.34
C GLN A 114 -11.85 4.21 28.65
N GLN A 115 -11.41 3.41 27.67
CA GLN A 115 -10.15 2.67 27.74
C GLN A 115 -9.01 3.43 27.06
N PRO A 116 -7.77 3.31 27.54
CA PRO A 116 -6.60 3.90 26.89
C PRO A 116 -6.44 3.39 25.44
N ILE A 117 -6.26 4.32 24.50
CA ILE A 117 -6.02 3.96 23.08
C ILE A 117 -4.51 3.73 22.89
N VAL A 118 -4.05 2.52 23.20
CA VAL A 118 -2.64 2.12 23.08
C VAL A 118 -2.32 1.55 21.71
N ARG A 119 -1.15 1.90 21.17
CA ARG A 119 -0.60 1.39 19.91
C ARG A 119 0.89 1.09 20.06
N LYS A 120 1.42 0.27 19.14
CA LYS A 120 2.82 -0.14 19.16
C LYS A 120 3.59 0.55 18.04
N VAL A 121 4.86 0.83 18.32
CA VAL A 121 5.81 1.27 17.31
C VAL A 121 6.26 0.07 16.48
N VAL A 122 6.16 0.20 15.16
CA VAL A 122 6.67 -0.75 14.19
C VAL A 122 7.71 -0.09 13.30
N GLU A 123 8.59 -0.90 12.73
CA GLU A 123 9.46 -0.44 11.65
C GLU A 123 8.64 -0.34 10.36
N HIS A 124 8.80 0.77 9.67
CA HIS A 124 8.13 1.08 8.43
C HIS A 124 9.15 1.57 7.39
N GLY A 125 8.92 1.26 6.12
CA GLY A 125 9.79 1.62 5.01
C GLY A 125 10.29 0.38 4.29
N LEU A 126 10.46 0.47 2.97
CA LEU A 126 10.93 -0.67 2.17
C LEU A 126 12.46 -0.72 2.09
N PHE A 127 13.12 0.44 2.20
CA PHE A 127 14.58 0.58 2.07
C PHE A 127 15.19 1.16 3.33
N VAL A 128 14.74 2.36 3.72
CA VAL A 128 15.11 2.99 4.99
C VAL A 128 14.02 2.71 6.02
N LYS A 129 14.31 1.81 6.96
CA LYS A 129 13.41 1.50 8.06
C LYS A 129 13.38 2.67 9.04
N HIS A 130 12.21 3.27 9.20
CA HIS A 130 11.88 4.29 10.18
C HIS A 130 10.85 3.76 11.16
N CYS A 131 11.00 4.09 12.44
CA CYS A 131 10.00 3.71 13.44
C CYS A 131 8.76 4.60 13.32
N LYS A 132 7.57 4.01 13.31
CA LYS A 132 6.28 4.71 13.29
C LYS A 132 5.29 4.00 14.22
N VAL A 133 4.43 4.74 14.91
CA VAL A 133 3.31 4.15 15.65
C VAL A 133 2.27 3.60 14.65
N GLU A 134 1.99 2.31 14.73
CA GLU A 134 0.97 1.67 13.91
C GLU A 134 -0.41 1.88 14.52
N VAL A 135 -1.11 2.93 14.09
CA VAL A 135 -2.45 3.27 14.60
C VAL A 135 -3.54 2.39 14.02
N TYR A 136 -3.43 2.04 12.75
CA TYR A 136 -4.34 1.14 12.05
C TYR A 136 -3.58 -0.09 11.56
N LEU A 137 -4.09 -1.27 11.92
CA LEU A 137 -3.65 -2.52 11.34
C LEU A 137 -4.13 -2.60 9.88
N LEU A 138 -3.40 -3.36 9.07
CA LEU A 138 -3.77 -3.61 7.70
C LEU A 138 -4.91 -4.63 7.65
N GLU A 139 -6.07 -4.25 7.13
CA GLU A 139 -7.12 -5.21 6.83
C GLU A 139 -6.77 -5.98 5.56
N LEU A 140 -6.80 -7.31 5.62
CA LEU A 140 -6.66 -8.22 4.50
C LEU A 140 -7.90 -9.10 4.40
N LYS A 141 -8.31 -9.37 3.16
CA LYS A 141 -9.44 -10.24 2.82
C LYS A 141 -8.91 -11.62 2.47
N LEU A 142 -9.25 -12.61 3.28
CA LEU A 142 -8.71 -13.96 3.20
C LEU A 142 -9.79 -14.89 2.63
N CYS A 143 -9.44 -15.73 1.65
CA CYS A 143 -10.32 -16.81 1.20
C CYS A 143 -9.54 -18.07 0.80
N GLU A 144 -10.26 -19.19 0.73
CA GLU A 144 -9.73 -20.44 0.20
C GLU A 144 -9.95 -20.52 -1.32
N ASN A 145 -9.04 -21.16 -2.05
CA ASN A 145 -9.17 -21.33 -3.49
C ASN A 145 -10.40 -22.16 -3.90
N SER A 146 -10.84 -23.10 -3.05
CA SER A 146 -12.02 -23.96 -3.29
C SER A 146 -13.35 -23.19 -3.17
N ASP A 147 -13.41 -22.22 -2.26
CA ASP A 147 -14.56 -21.34 -2.03
C ASP A 147 -14.13 -19.86 -2.04
N PRO A 148 -14.02 -19.26 -3.25
CA PRO A 148 -13.65 -17.86 -3.38
C PRO A 148 -14.76 -16.89 -2.94
N THR A 149 -15.96 -17.38 -2.59
CA THR A 149 -17.08 -16.55 -2.13
C THR A 149 -17.06 -16.34 -0.62
N ASN A 150 -16.50 -17.29 0.12
CA ASN A 150 -16.28 -17.17 1.56
C ASN A 150 -15.02 -16.33 1.85
N VAL A 151 -15.21 -15.01 1.93
CA VAL A 151 -14.16 -14.03 2.21
C VAL A 151 -14.24 -13.54 3.64
N LEU A 152 -13.16 -13.71 4.41
CA LEU A 152 -13.03 -13.27 5.80
C LEU A 152 -12.11 -12.06 5.89
N SER A 153 -12.52 -11.01 6.60
CA SER A 153 -11.65 -9.86 6.90
C SER A 153 -10.83 -10.12 8.16
N CYS A 154 -9.52 -9.94 8.07
CA CYS A 154 -8.59 -10.06 9.19
C CYS A 154 -7.62 -8.88 9.23
N HIS A 155 -7.12 -8.54 10.41
CA HIS A 155 -6.22 -7.41 10.63
C HIS A 155 -4.83 -7.91 10.98
N PHE A 156 -3.82 -7.41 10.28
CA PHE A 156 -2.41 -7.77 10.47
C PHE A 156 -1.56 -6.51 10.66
N SER A 157 -0.49 -6.64 11.45
CA SER A 157 0.53 -5.62 11.50
C SER A 157 1.31 -5.60 10.18
N LYS A 158 1.76 -4.42 9.76
CA LYS A 158 2.72 -4.28 8.65
C LYS A 158 4.02 -5.06 8.89
N ALA A 159 4.36 -5.29 10.17
CA ALA A 159 5.53 -6.05 10.58
C ALA A 159 5.28 -7.57 10.72
N ASP A 160 4.03 -8.04 10.61
CA ASP A 160 3.75 -9.47 10.57
C ASP A 160 4.32 -10.08 9.29
N THR A 161 4.73 -11.35 9.36
CA THR A 161 5.27 -12.05 8.20
C THR A 161 4.16 -12.70 7.38
N ILE A 162 4.47 -13.00 6.11
CA ILE A 162 3.57 -13.78 5.26
C ILE A 162 3.29 -15.17 5.87
N ALA A 163 4.26 -15.77 6.59
CA ALA A 163 4.05 -16.99 7.36
C ALA A 163 2.97 -16.85 8.44
N THR A 164 2.91 -15.70 9.13
CA THR A 164 1.86 -15.41 10.12
C THR A 164 0.48 -15.39 9.46
N ILE A 165 0.36 -14.75 8.28
CA ILE A 165 -0.89 -14.74 7.52
C ILE A 165 -1.28 -16.16 7.10
N GLU A 166 -0.35 -16.93 6.55
CA GLU A 166 -0.61 -18.31 6.13
C GLU A 166 -1.08 -19.17 7.31
N LYS A 167 -0.44 -19.03 8.48
CA LYS A 167 -0.83 -19.74 9.71
C LYS A 167 -2.25 -19.39 10.13
N GLU A 168 -2.62 -18.10 10.08
CA GLU A 168 -3.99 -17.69 10.41
C GLU A 168 -5.00 -18.20 9.37
N MET A 169 -4.68 -18.15 8.07
CA MET A 169 -5.54 -18.74 7.02
C MET A 169 -5.73 -20.24 7.22
N ARG A 170 -4.68 -20.99 7.57
CA ARG A 170 -4.78 -22.43 7.87
C ARG A 170 -5.75 -22.69 9.02
N LYS A 171 -5.70 -21.86 10.07
CA LYS A 171 -6.62 -21.94 11.20
C LYS A 171 -8.07 -21.59 10.80
N LEU A 172 -8.27 -20.52 10.03
CA LEU A 172 -9.61 -20.08 9.62
C LEU A 172 -10.30 -21.07 8.68
N PHE A 173 -9.55 -21.69 7.77
CA PHE A 173 -10.06 -22.65 6.78
C PHE A 173 -9.80 -24.12 7.15
N ASN A 174 -9.40 -24.40 8.39
CA ASN A 174 -9.14 -25.75 8.90
C ASN A 174 -8.21 -26.60 8.02
N ILE A 175 -7.12 -26.01 7.52
CA ILE A 175 -6.13 -26.70 6.67
C ILE A 175 -5.08 -27.38 7.55
N PRO A 176 -4.88 -28.72 7.44
CA PRO A 176 -3.89 -29.44 8.24
C PRO A 176 -2.45 -28.94 8.04
N ALA A 177 -1.61 -29.03 9.07
CA ALA A 177 -0.25 -28.47 9.06
C ALA A 177 0.68 -29.19 8.06
N GLU A 178 0.47 -30.49 7.86
CA GLU A 178 1.18 -31.34 6.91
C GLU A 178 0.79 -31.08 5.45
N ARG A 179 -0.38 -30.48 5.22
CA ARG A 179 -0.87 -30.18 3.87
C ARG A 179 -0.09 -28.99 3.31
N LYS A 180 0.55 -29.20 2.15
CA LYS A 180 1.24 -28.13 1.43
C LYS A 180 0.24 -27.10 0.92
N THR A 181 0.63 -25.84 0.94
CA THR A 181 -0.19 -24.70 0.53
C THR A 181 0.63 -23.79 -0.37
N ARG A 182 -0.07 -22.99 -1.17
CA ARG A 182 0.47 -21.80 -1.84
C ARG A 182 -0.39 -20.61 -1.46
N LEU A 183 0.26 -19.50 -1.18
CA LEU A 183 -0.43 -18.26 -0.92
C LEU A 183 -0.36 -17.36 -2.15
N TRP A 184 -1.51 -16.83 -2.55
CA TRP A 184 -1.65 -16.01 -3.73
C TRP A 184 -2.20 -14.64 -3.38
N ASN A 185 -1.55 -13.62 -3.91
CA ASN A 185 -2.03 -12.26 -3.88
C ASN A 185 -2.87 -11.97 -5.13
N LYS A 186 -4.14 -11.58 -4.94
CA LYS A 186 -5.09 -11.26 -6.02
C LYS A 186 -5.27 -9.74 -6.13
N TYR A 187 -4.64 -9.13 -7.13
CA TYR A 187 -4.69 -7.68 -7.35
C TYR A 187 -5.91 -7.21 -8.16
N MET A 188 -6.31 -7.98 -9.18
CA MET A 188 -7.45 -7.75 -10.08
C MET A 188 -8.03 -9.12 -10.51
N SER A 189 -9.22 -9.14 -11.12
CA SER A 189 -10.07 -10.34 -11.28
C SER A 189 -9.33 -11.62 -11.71
N ASN A 190 -8.27 -11.54 -12.54
CA ASN A 190 -7.53 -12.70 -13.03
C ASN A 190 -6.00 -12.72 -12.80
N THR A 191 -5.39 -11.69 -12.22
CA THR A 191 -3.93 -11.68 -11.98
C THR A 191 -3.59 -12.09 -10.55
N TYR A 192 -2.84 -13.18 -10.45
CA TYR A 192 -2.36 -13.75 -9.19
C TYR A 192 -0.84 -13.68 -9.14
N GLU A 193 -0.30 -13.25 -8.01
CA GLU A 193 1.13 -13.31 -7.71
C GLU A 193 1.35 -14.24 -6.53
N GLN A 194 2.31 -15.15 -6.65
CA GLN A 194 2.59 -16.08 -5.56
C GLN A 194 3.45 -15.41 -4.50
N LEU A 195 2.96 -15.42 -3.25
CA LEU A 195 3.74 -14.98 -2.08
C LEU A 195 4.59 -16.15 -1.58
N SER A 196 5.76 -16.34 -2.21
CA SER A 196 6.67 -17.47 -1.93
C SER A 196 7.65 -17.21 -0.78
N LYS A 197 8.00 -15.94 -0.53
CA LYS A 197 8.90 -15.52 0.55
C LYS A 197 8.10 -15.34 1.85
N LEU A 198 7.94 -16.43 2.60
CA LEU A 198 7.10 -16.43 3.82
C LEU A 198 7.70 -15.61 4.98
N ASP A 199 9.00 -15.34 4.92
CA ASP A 199 9.78 -14.52 5.84
C ASP A 199 9.60 -13.01 5.62
N ASN A 200 9.18 -12.59 4.43
CA ASN A 200 8.86 -11.19 4.14
C ASN A 200 7.75 -10.69 5.07
N THR A 201 7.83 -9.43 5.48
CA THR A 201 6.73 -8.78 6.18
C THR A 201 5.58 -8.46 5.22
N VAL A 202 4.39 -8.21 5.78
CA VAL A 202 3.22 -7.67 5.06
C VAL A 202 3.61 -6.43 4.26
N GLN A 203 4.44 -5.57 4.85
CA GLN A 203 4.97 -4.39 4.16
C GLN A 203 5.94 -4.75 3.03
N ASP A 204 6.92 -5.63 3.26
CA ASP A 204 7.91 -6.00 2.24
C ASP A 204 7.25 -6.73 1.04
N ALA A 205 6.11 -7.39 1.27
CA ALA A 205 5.29 -8.00 0.23
C ALA A 205 4.40 -6.99 -0.54
N GLY A 206 4.43 -5.70 -0.19
CA GLY A 206 3.68 -4.65 -0.88
C GLY A 206 2.17 -4.75 -0.70
N LEU A 207 1.70 -5.39 0.38
CA LEU A 207 0.28 -5.57 0.64
C LEU A 207 -0.39 -4.26 1.09
N TYR A 208 -1.65 -4.06 0.70
CA TYR A 208 -2.42 -2.85 1.00
C TYR A 208 -3.82 -3.16 1.56
N GLN A 209 -4.45 -2.11 2.10
CA GLN A 209 -5.75 -2.21 2.78
C GLN A 209 -6.81 -2.85 1.89
N GLY A 210 -7.50 -3.87 2.41
CA GLY A 210 -8.58 -4.58 1.75
C GLY A 210 -8.14 -5.55 0.65
N GLN A 211 -6.84 -5.84 0.52
CA GLN A 211 -6.32 -6.74 -0.50
C GLN A 211 -6.75 -8.18 -0.28
N VAL A 212 -7.02 -8.90 -1.37
CA VAL A 212 -7.51 -10.28 -1.32
C VAL A 212 -6.35 -11.26 -1.44
N LEU A 213 -6.20 -12.11 -0.43
CA LEU A 213 -5.26 -13.22 -0.41
C LEU A 213 -6.01 -14.55 -0.49
N VAL A 214 -5.51 -15.44 -1.33
CA VAL A 214 -6.11 -16.76 -1.58
C VAL A 214 -5.12 -17.84 -1.16
N ILE A 215 -5.53 -18.71 -0.24
CA ILE A 215 -4.76 -19.90 0.11
C ILE A 215 -5.20 -21.07 -0.76
N GLU A 216 -4.25 -21.74 -1.40
CA GLU A 216 -4.46 -22.90 -2.25
C GLU A 216 -3.84 -24.13 -1.57
N PRO A 217 -4.65 -25.02 -0.96
CA PRO A 217 -4.16 -26.30 -0.46
C PRO A 217 -3.87 -27.28 -1.62
N GLN A 218 -2.78 -28.04 -1.53
CA GLN A 218 -2.46 -29.11 -2.48
C GLN A 218 -3.49 -30.24 -2.41
N ASN A 219 -3.93 -30.78 -3.54
CA ASN A 219 -4.87 -31.92 -3.57
C ASN A 219 -4.27 -33.20 -2.96
N GLU A 220 -5.13 -34.16 -2.60
CA GLU A 220 -4.70 -35.45 -2.03
C GLU A 220 -3.87 -36.29 -3.01
N ASP A 221 -4.11 -36.14 -4.30
CA ASP A 221 -3.36 -36.79 -5.38
C ASP A 221 -2.01 -36.12 -5.67
N GLY A 222 -1.65 -35.07 -4.92
CA GLY A 222 -0.44 -34.29 -5.08
C GLY A 222 -0.52 -33.22 -6.18
N THR A 223 -1.63 -33.09 -6.90
CA THR A 223 -1.83 -32.04 -7.91
C THR A 223 -2.19 -30.69 -7.27
N TRP A 224 -2.04 -29.62 -8.02
CA TRP A 224 -2.43 -28.27 -7.59
C TRP A 224 -3.71 -27.82 -8.31
N PRO A 225 -4.75 -27.33 -7.60
CA PRO A 225 -6.02 -26.89 -8.17
C PRO A 225 -5.91 -25.96 -9.39
N ARG A 226 -4.95 -25.03 -9.39
CA ARG A 226 -4.75 -24.08 -10.50
C ARG A 226 -3.97 -24.67 -11.68
N GLN A 227 -3.22 -25.76 -11.47
CA GLN A 227 -2.40 -26.41 -12.51
C GLN A 227 -3.24 -27.32 -13.41
N THR A 228 -4.35 -27.88 -12.89
CA THR A 228 -5.30 -28.70 -13.66
C THR A 228 -6.19 -27.90 -14.62
N LEU A 229 -6.29 -26.57 -14.48
CA LEU A 229 -7.03 -25.70 -15.39
C LEU A 229 -6.29 -25.43 -16.71
N GLN A 230 -4.95 -25.58 -16.74
CA GLN A 230 -4.16 -25.41 -17.97
C GLN A 230 -4.12 -26.69 -18.84
N SER A 231 -4.51 -27.84 -18.29
CA SER A 231 -4.37 -29.15 -18.95
C SER A 231 -5.61 -29.60 -19.75
N LYS A 232 -6.65 -28.76 -19.87
CA LYS A 232 -7.86 -29.08 -20.64
C LYS A 232 -8.03 -28.16 -21.86
N SER A 233 -7.00 -28.09 -22.70
CA SER A 233 -7.19 -27.89 -24.15
C SER A 233 -6.42 -29.01 -24.85
N GLY A 234 -7.16 -29.97 -25.41
CA GLY A 234 -6.60 -31.25 -25.84
C GLY A 234 -5.99 -31.22 -27.22
N THR A 235 -5.00 -32.09 -27.45
CA THR A 235 -4.93 -32.94 -28.66
C THR A 235 -3.90 -34.08 -28.52
N ALA A 236 -4.38 -35.32 -28.73
CA ALA A 236 -3.76 -36.58 -29.19
C ALA A 236 -2.32 -37.04 -28.76
N PRO A 237 -2.11 -38.34 -28.51
CA PRO A 237 -0.83 -38.88 -28.05
C PRO A 237 0.16 -39.02 -29.21
N SER A 238 1.31 -38.33 -29.12
CA SER A 238 2.41 -38.52 -30.05
C SER A 238 3.46 -39.43 -29.42
N ARG A 239 3.77 -40.52 -30.13
CA ARG A 239 4.75 -41.55 -29.77
C ARG A 239 6.13 -40.96 -29.47
N ASN A 240 6.74 -41.47 -28.40
CA ASN A 240 8.15 -41.29 -28.10
C ASN A 240 9.02 -41.86 -29.22
N PHE A 241 9.84 -41.01 -29.84
CA PHE A 241 11.08 -41.44 -30.48
C PHE A 241 12.24 -40.63 -29.91
N ILE A 242 13.21 -41.39 -29.39
CA ILE A 242 14.53 -40.97 -28.94
C ILE A 242 15.33 -40.50 -30.15
N THR A 243 16.08 -39.39 -30.02
CA THR A 243 17.51 -39.27 -30.39
C THR A 243 18.01 -37.84 -30.13
N SER A 244 19.14 -37.74 -29.44
CA SER A 244 20.02 -36.56 -29.39
C SER A 244 21.29 -36.89 -30.22
N PRO A 245 22.29 -35.99 -30.33
CA PRO A 245 22.29 -34.65 -30.93
C PRO A 245 23.41 -34.53 -32.00
N ASN A 246 23.38 -33.53 -32.89
CA ASN A 246 24.61 -32.89 -33.39
C ASN A 246 24.39 -31.60 -34.21
N SER A 247 25.05 -30.55 -33.72
CA SER A 247 25.93 -29.58 -34.39
C SER A 247 25.63 -28.98 -35.78
N SER A 248 25.63 -27.64 -35.76
CA SER A 248 26.41 -26.71 -36.61
C SER A 248 25.84 -26.15 -37.94
N ALA A 249 26.07 -24.83 -38.05
CA ALA A 249 26.32 -23.99 -39.24
C ALA A 249 25.14 -23.22 -39.89
N SER A 250 25.20 -21.89 -39.73
CA SER A 250 24.67 -20.83 -40.63
C SER A 250 25.62 -20.63 -41.84
N PRO A 251 25.48 -19.61 -42.73
CA PRO A 251 24.33 -18.79 -43.19
C PRO A 251 24.30 -18.62 -44.75
N TYR A 252 23.46 -17.66 -45.22
CA TYR A 252 23.40 -16.96 -46.52
C TYR A 252 22.41 -17.48 -47.57
N SER A 253 21.40 -16.65 -47.90
CA SER A 253 21.43 -15.79 -49.10
C SER A 253 20.16 -14.94 -49.25
N SER A 254 20.38 -13.67 -49.56
CA SER A 254 19.45 -12.62 -50.00
C SER A 254 18.76 -12.90 -51.34
N VAL A 255 17.59 -12.31 -51.60
CA VAL A 255 17.32 -11.47 -52.80
C VAL A 255 16.02 -10.67 -52.65
N SER A 256 16.07 -9.46 -53.22
CA SER A 256 15.14 -8.34 -53.15
C SER A 256 14.08 -8.33 -54.27
N ALA A 257 13.00 -7.57 -54.12
CA ALA A 257 12.47 -6.67 -55.16
C ALA A 257 11.37 -5.72 -54.61
N SER A 258 11.57 -4.41 -54.81
CA SER A 258 10.61 -3.29 -54.70
C SER A 258 9.78 -3.19 -56.02
N PRO A 259 8.99 -2.13 -56.36
CA PRO A 259 8.68 -0.85 -55.67
C PRO A 259 7.21 -0.36 -55.81
N THR A 260 6.88 0.79 -55.20
CA THR A 260 6.15 1.99 -55.75
C THR A 260 5.57 2.82 -54.57
N ALA A 261 6.15 3.98 -54.24
CA ALA A 261 5.77 5.33 -54.70
C ALA A 261 4.43 5.85 -54.15
N ASN A 262 4.44 6.74 -53.16
CA ASN A 262 4.16 8.18 -53.37
C ASN A 262 4.26 9.02 -52.08
N ALA A 263 4.64 10.27 -52.29
CA ALA A 263 4.83 11.33 -51.31
C ALA A 263 3.52 11.97 -50.81
N GLY A 264 3.59 12.72 -49.71
CA GLY A 264 2.74 13.91 -49.50
C GLY A 264 2.17 14.13 -48.09
N SER A 265 2.90 14.92 -47.30
CA SER A 265 2.46 16.07 -46.47
C SER A 265 1.16 16.05 -45.63
N THR A 266 1.40 16.29 -44.33
CA THR A 266 0.74 17.27 -43.41
C THR A 266 -0.79 17.39 -43.37
N ASN A 267 -1.39 17.27 -42.17
CA ASN A 267 -2.21 18.31 -41.54
C ASN A 267 -2.82 17.89 -40.17
N THR A 268 -2.55 18.73 -39.17
CA THR A 268 -3.44 19.29 -38.12
C THR A 268 -4.70 18.50 -37.69
N CYS A 269 -4.80 18.18 -36.40
CA CYS A 269 -6.05 17.77 -35.76
C CYS A 269 -6.75 18.98 -35.09
N GLY A 270 -7.92 19.34 -35.63
CA GLY A 270 -8.86 20.28 -35.04
C GLY A 270 -9.80 19.60 -34.05
N MET A 271 -10.13 20.33 -32.98
CA MET A 271 -11.16 19.99 -32.00
C MET A 271 -12.55 20.15 -32.62
N HIS A 272 -13.41 19.13 -32.47
CA HIS A 272 -14.86 19.30 -32.63
C HIS A 272 -15.62 18.59 -31.51
N SER A 273 -16.42 19.39 -30.82
CA SER A 273 -17.35 19.03 -29.76
C SER A 273 -18.75 18.69 -30.29
N SER A 274 -19.40 17.80 -29.55
CA SER A 274 -20.86 17.63 -29.32
C SER A 274 -21.79 17.14 -30.44
N GLY A 275 -22.60 16.14 -30.08
CA GLY A 275 -23.82 15.76 -30.82
C GLY A 275 -24.60 14.64 -30.11
N VAL A 276 -25.57 15.01 -29.29
CA VAL A 276 -26.56 14.12 -28.66
C VAL A 276 -27.57 13.65 -29.73
N SER A 277 -27.86 12.35 -29.80
CA SER A 277 -29.07 11.84 -30.45
C SER A 277 -29.50 10.50 -29.85
N ARG A 278 -30.78 10.46 -29.45
CA ARG A 278 -31.53 9.31 -28.93
C ARG A 278 -31.87 8.35 -30.08
N GLY A 279 -31.77 7.04 -29.82
CA GLY A 279 -32.38 6.00 -30.65
C GLY A 279 -31.94 4.61 -30.23
N GLY A 280 -32.83 3.85 -29.57
CA GLY A 280 -32.55 2.50 -29.11
C GLY A 280 -32.67 1.44 -30.20
N SER A 281 -31.87 0.39 -30.09
CA SER A 281 -32.19 -1.01 -30.42
C SER A 281 -30.97 -1.87 -30.08
N GLY A 282 -31.23 -3.06 -29.54
CA GLY A 282 -30.24 -3.90 -28.86
C GLY A 282 -29.11 -4.37 -29.75
N PHE A 283 -27.89 -4.35 -29.19
CA PHE A 283 -26.73 -4.98 -29.80
C PHE A 283 -26.27 -6.16 -28.96
N SER A 284 -26.47 -7.33 -29.57
CA SER A 284 -25.73 -8.57 -29.35
C SER A 284 -24.23 -8.28 -29.28
N TYR A 285 -23.57 -8.64 -28.17
CA TYR A 285 -22.11 -8.64 -28.08
C TYR A 285 -21.58 -9.87 -28.81
N HIS A 286 -21.34 -9.73 -30.12
CA HIS A 286 -20.45 -10.61 -30.84
C HIS A 286 -19.02 -10.14 -30.57
N CYS A 287 -18.34 -10.77 -29.60
CA CYS A 287 -16.90 -10.58 -29.40
C CYS A 287 -16.16 -11.25 -30.56
N GLN A 288 -15.80 -10.46 -31.57
CA GLN A 288 -14.76 -10.87 -32.52
C GLN A 288 -13.40 -10.77 -31.83
N GLU A 289 -12.68 -11.88 -31.83
CA GLU A 289 -11.25 -11.97 -31.50
C GLU A 289 -10.46 -10.99 -32.37
N SER A 290 -10.00 -9.89 -31.76
CA SER A 290 -9.12 -8.94 -32.42
C SER A 290 -7.70 -9.50 -32.47
N SER A 291 -7.15 -9.58 -33.68
CA SER A 291 -5.72 -9.76 -33.99
C SER A 291 -4.85 -8.78 -33.18
N PRO A 292 -3.55 -9.07 -32.93
CA PRO A 292 -2.72 -8.26 -32.04
C PRO A 292 -2.65 -6.82 -32.56
N SER A 293 -3.32 -5.91 -31.87
CA SER A 293 -3.26 -4.49 -32.16
C SER A 293 -1.83 -4.02 -31.86
N ASN A 294 -1.12 -3.54 -32.88
CA ASN A 294 0.04 -2.68 -32.65
C ASN A 294 -0.48 -1.43 -31.94
N VAL A 295 -0.29 -1.37 -30.62
CA VAL A 295 -0.66 -0.21 -29.82
C VAL A 295 0.36 0.89 -30.13
N HIS A 296 -0.10 2.12 -30.33
CA HIS A 296 0.81 3.23 -30.60
C HIS A 296 1.71 3.44 -29.37
N PRO A 297 3.06 3.50 -29.52
CA PRO A 297 3.96 3.82 -28.42
C PRO A 297 3.50 5.05 -27.63
N GLY A 298 3.50 4.94 -26.30
CA GLY A 298 3.05 6.02 -25.40
C GLY A 298 1.54 6.07 -25.19
N LEU A 299 0.74 5.37 -26.00
CA LEU A 299 -0.72 5.27 -25.85
C LEU A 299 -1.06 4.05 -24.97
N CYS A 300 -0.55 4.06 -23.74
CA CYS A 300 -0.65 2.98 -22.77
C CYS A 300 -1.27 3.49 -21.46
N GLY A 301 -2.34 2.86 -20.98
CA GLY A 301 -2.98 3.19 -19.71
C GLY A 301 -2.17 2.73 -18.49
N LEU A 302 -2.47 3.29 -17.30
CA LEU A 302 -1.90 2.80 -16.04
C LEU A 302 -2.99 2.15 -15.17
N GLY A 303 -2.72 0.93 -14.71
CA GLY A 303 -3.59 0.23 -13.75
C GLY A 303 -3.51 0.86 -12.36
N ASN A 304 -4.66 1.12 -11.73
CA ASN A 304 -4.70 1.58 -10.34
C ASN A 304 -4.35 0.41 -9.40
N LEU A 305 -3.40 0.65 -8.47
CA LEU A 305 -2.98 -0.29 -7.44
C LEU A 305 -3.49 0.21 -6.07
N GLY A 306 -4.81 0.36 -5.92
CA GLY A 306 -5.47 1.03 -4.79
C GLY A 306 -5.66 2.53 -5.05
N ASN A 307 -5.32 3.39 -4.08
CA ASN A 307 -5.44 4.86 -4.17
C ASN A 307 -4.36 5.54 -5.04
N THR A 308 -3.85 4.86 -6.06
CA THR A 308 -2.74 5.35 -6.88
C THR A 308 -3.19 6.22 -8.05
N CYS A 309 -4.45 6.65 -8.13
CA CYS A 309 -4.93 7.47 -9.24
C CYS A 309 -4.16 8.80 -9.37
N PHE A 310 -3.73 9.38 -8.24
CA PHE A 310 -2.88 10.57 -8.21
C PHE A 310 -1.46 10.29 -8.71
N MET A 311 -0.86 9.18 -8.30
CA MET A 311 0.46 8.75 -8.80
C MET A 311 0.38 8.44 -10.30
N ASN A 312 -0.67 7.76 -10.73
CA ASN A 312 -0.89 7.38 -12.11
C ASN A 312 -1.11 8.60 -13.01
N SER A 313 -1.84 9.63 -12.55
CA SER A 313 -1.97 10.88 -13.30
C SER A 313 -0.63 11.61 -13.43
N ALA A 314 0.16 11.69 -12.35
CA ALA A 314 1.50 12.27 -12.41
C ALA A 314 2.43 11.50 -13.35
N LEU A 315 2.45 10.17 -13.28
CA LEU A 315 3.25 9.30 -14.15
C LEU A 315 2.87 9.45 -15.63
N GLN A 316 1.57 9.53 -15.93
CA GLN A 316 1.09 9.75 -17.29
C GLN A 316 1.51 11.13 -17.83
N CYS A 317 1.50 12.17 -16.99
CA CYS A 317 2.01 13.49 -17.37
C CYS A 317 3.52 13.47 -17.64
N LEU A 318 4.30 12.83 -16.77
CA LEU A 318 5.75 12.70 -16.93
C LEU A 318 6.11 11.91 -18.18
N SER A 319 5.43 10.77 -18.42
CA SER A 319 5.62 9.92 -19.61
C SER A 319 5.28 10.63 -20.92
N ASN A 320 4.45 11.67 -20.89
CA ASN A 320 4.13 12.49 -22.07
C ASN A 320 5.02 13.75 -22.20
N THR A 321 6.04 13.90 -21.36
CA THR A 321 7.02 14.97 -21.46
C THR A 321 8.18 14.51 -22.35
N ALA A 322 8.11 14.78 -23.65
CA ALA A 322 9.01 14.20 -24.66
C ALA A 322 10.52 14.25 -24.32
N PRO A 323 11.10 15.36 -23.84
CA PRO A 323 12.53 15.38 -23.47
C PRO A 323 12.88 14.40 -22.33
N LEU A 324 11.99 14.27 -21.34
CA LEU A 324 12.18 13.36 -20.21
C LEU A 324 12.03 11.90 -20.66
N THR A 325 11.02 11.63 -21.48
CA THR A 325 10.76 10.29 -22.01
C THR A 325 11.92 9.82 -22.88
N ASP A 326 12.40 10.66 -23.79
CA ASP A 326 13.55 10.36 -24.66
C ASP A 326 14.81 10.04 -23.84
N TYR A 327 15.07 10.82 -22.79
CA TYR A 327 16.19 10.62 -21.87
C TYR A 327 16.18 9.22 -21.23
N PHE A 328 15.01 8.76 -20.77
CA PHE A 328 14.86 7.41 -20.20
C PHE A 328 14.83 6.30 -21.25
N LEU A 329 14.28 6.55 -22.44
CA LEU A 329 14.27 5.57 -23.54
C LEU A 329 15.66 5.32 -24.12
N ARG A 330 16.57 6.31 -24.05
CA ARG A 330 17.96 6.22 -24.52
C ARG A 330 18.96 5.78 -23.45
N ASP A 331 18.48 5.47 -22.24
CA ASP A 331 19.33 5.08 -21.10
C ASP A 331 20.37 6.14 -20.69
N GLU A 332 20.15 7.41 -21.03
CA GLU A 332 21.06 8.52 -20.70
C GLU A 332 21.17 8.73 -19.18
N TYR A 333 20.12 8.34 -18.44
CA TYR A 333 20.07 8.45 -16.98
C TYR A 333 21.11 7.61 -16.24
N GLU A 334 21.58 6.49 -16.81
CA GLU A 334 22.46 5.56 -16.11
C GLU A 334 23.79 6.20 -15.68
N ALA A 335 24.31 7.11 -16.50
CA ALA A 335 25.57 7.81 -16.24
C ALA A 335 25.45 8.92 -15.18
N GLU A 336 24.22 9.40 -14.93
CA GLU A 336 23.95 10.51 -14.01
C GLU A 336 23.44 10.03 -12.64
N ILE A 337 23.21 8.72 -12.46
CA ILE A 337 22.79 8.17 -11.17
C ILE A 337 23.91 8.38 -10.14
N ASN A 338 23.59 9.15 -9.10
CA ASN A 338 24.41 9.20 -7.90
C ASN A 338 24.15 7.98 -7.00
N ARG A 339 24.93 6.91 -7.19
CA ARG A 339 24.86 5.68 -6.40
C ARG A 339 25.52 5.79 -5.02
N ASP A 340 26.40 6.78 -4.85
CA ASP A 340 27.26 6.89 -3.68
C ASP A 340 26.64 7.68 -2.52
N ASN A 341 25.51 8.36 -2.77
CA ASN A 341 24.81 9.11 -1.71
C ASN A 341 24.17 8.15 -0.69
N PRO A 342 24.65 8.10 0.57
CA PRO A 342 24.10 7.21 1.59
C PRO A 342 22.69 7.58 2.05
N LEU A 343 22.21 8.79 1.73
CA LEU A 343 20.86 9.28 2.00
C LEU A 343 19.94 9.23 0.76
N GLY A 344 20.45 8.79 -0.40
CA GLY A 344 19.69 8.71 -1.66
C GLY A 344 19.13 7.31 -1.94
N MET A 345 18.22 7.19 -2.90
CA MET A 345 17.62 5.91 -3.33
C MET A 345 18.52 5.09 -4.27
N LYS A 346 19.84 5.35 -4.31
CA LYS A 346 20.83 4.68 -5.16
C LYS A 346 20.49 4.56 -6.66
N GLY A 347 19.57 5.39 -7.15
CA GLY A 347 19.05 5.36 -8.53
C GLY A 347 17.86 4.44 -8.76
N GLU A 348 17.41 3.66 -7.77
CA GLU A 348 16.43 2.59 -8.00
C GLU A 348 15.06 3.13 -8.46
N ILE A 349 14.66 4.32 -7.97
CA ILE A 349 13.43 4.97 -8.45
C ILE A 349 13.54 5.43 -9.91
N ALA A 350 14.73 5.86 -10.33
CA ALA A 350 14.99 6.27 -11.70
C ALA A 350 15.02 5.04 -12.63
N GLU A 351 15.66 3.95 -12.20
CA GLU A 351 15.67 2.66 -12.91
C GLU A 351 14.24 2.10 -13.06
N ALA A 352 13.45 2.12 -11.98
CA ALA A 352 12.07 1.63 -12.02
C ALA A 352 11.15 2.51 -12.87
N TYR A 353 11.39 3.83 -12.92
CA TYR A 353 10.71 4.72 -13.84
C TYR A 353 11.11 4.43 -15.29
N ALA A 354 12.41 4.23 -15.56
CA ALA A 354 12.92 3.91 -16.87
C ALA A 354 12.27 2.63 -17.43
N GLU A 355 12.20 1.58 -16.62
CA GLU A 355 11.56 0.33 -17.02
C GLU A 355 10.06 0.51 -17.28
N LEU A 356 9.36 1.28 -16.45
CA LEU A 356 7.96 1.60 -16.66
C LEU A 356 7.74 2.36 -17.98
N VAL A 357 8.55 3.39 -18.25
CA VAL A 357 8.48 4.19 -19.49
C VAL A 357 8.73 3.30 -20.71
N LYS A 358 9.76 2.45 -20.67
CA LYS A 358 10.05 1.49 -21.76
C LYS A 358 8.89 0.54 -22.02
N GLN A 359 8.19 0.09 -20.98
CA GLN A 359 6.99 -0.74 -21.14
C GLN A 359 5.85 0.04 -21.80
N MET A 360 5.53 1.24 -21.28
CA MET A 360 4.47 2.12 -21.80
C MET A 360 4.71 2.53 -23.27
N TRP A 361 5.98 2.66 -23.67
CA TRP A 361 6.38 3.06 -25.02
C TRP A 361 6.80 1.88 -25.91
N SER A 362 6.64 0.64 -25.45
CA SER A 362 6.97 -0.54 -26.27
C SER A 362 5.95 -0.83 -27.38
N GLY A 363 4.75 -0.23 -27.32
CA GLY A 363 3.66 -0.49 -28.26
C GLY A 363 3.03 -1.89 -28.16
N ARG A 364 3.39 -2.65 -27.12
CA ARG A 364 2.91 -4.02 -26.90
C ARG A 364 1.68 -4.11 -26.01
N ASP A 365 1.53 -3.17 -25.07
CA ASP A 365 0.52 -3.21 -24.01
C ASP A 365 -0.41 -2.01 -24.09
N THR A 366 -1.72 -2.25 -24.00
CA THR A 366 -2.74 -1.18 -23.89
C THR A 366 -2.80 -0.57 -22.50
N HIS A 367 -2.31 -1.27 -21.49
CA HIS A 367 -2.20 -0.80 -20.11
C HIS A 367 -1.08 -1.55 -19.36
N VAL A 368 -0.42 -0.87 -18.43
CA VAL A 368 0.58 -1.46 -17.55
C VAL A 368 0.33 -1.06 -16.09
N ALA A 369 0.69 -1.92 -15.15
CA ALA A 369 0.56 -1.61 -13.73
C ALA A 369 1.93 -1.14 -13.19
N PRO A 370 2.06 0.08 -12.61
CA PRO A 370 3.34 0.63 -12.19
C PRO A 370 3.80 0.04 -10.83
N ARG A 371 3.94 -1.29 -10.78
CA ARG A 371 4.19 -2.05 -9.53
C ARG A 371 5.57 -1.75 -8.95
N MET A 372 6.61 -1.90 -9.75
CA MET A 372 7.99 -1.62 -9.32
C MET A 372 8.16 -0.15 -8.97
N PHE A 373 7.67 0.76 -9.82
CA PHE A 373 7.72 2.19 -9.52
C PHE A 373 7.01 2.53 -8.21
N LYS A 374 5.84 1.95 -7.93
CA LYS A 374 5.13 2.14 -6.65
C LYS A 374 5.96 1.64 -5.45
N ILE A 375 6.62 0.49 -5.58
CA ILE A 375 7.49 -0.06 -4.54
C ILE A 375 8.59 0.96 -4.20
N TYR A 376 9.24 1.52 -5.21
CA TYR A 376 10.30 2.53 -5.01
C TYR A 376 9.80 3.93 -4.64
N LEU A 377 8.55 4.28 -4.95
CA LEU A 377 7.98 5.58 -4.57
C LEU A 377 7.48 5.61 -3.11
N LEU A 378 7.00 4.49 -2.58
CA LEU A 378 6.53 4.36 -1.19
C LEU A 378 7.65 3.96 -0.21
N SER A 379 8.89 4.05 -0.69
CA SER A 379 10.16 3.83 0.00
C SER A 379 10.47 4.96 0.95
#